data_AF-E9SDL3-F1
#
_entry.id   AF-E9SDL3-F1
#
_cell.length_a   1.000
_cell.length_b   1.000
_cell.length_c   1.000
_cell.angle_alpha   90.00
_cell.angle_beta   90.00
_cell.angle_gamma   90.00
#
_symmetry.space_group_name_H-M   'P 1'
#
loop_
_entity.id
_entity.type
_entity.pdbx_description
1 polymer ?
#
loop_
_entity_poly.entity_id
_entity_poly.type
_entity_poly.pdbx_seq_one_letter_code
_entity_poly.pdbx_strand_id
1 'polypeptide(L)'
;MIKFKADDIFSDGMILQRDAENFITGDGEGTVTLTLERDDRICGRSRIAADGRWRIAVPAGEADCLPYTINIRCGSLMLVISDVYFGDVFHITGQSNMELPLSRTYSPFVGEVPVPEEELIREYRVPIKLCFEAGKEANRFEGGKWVRACDDKDLEMSAAGYYFAKKLFKQIGVPIGLVNTSAGGSPIEGRLPAEVIREFPELDAVTDRVTAENFMENTEKEGAENEREWDDIIKKNDHIGTSIIRGEYPADALSCTVPMRVNDLPDLDGFCGRIWFWRTFEVPDDADLTGPMLILGTLVDGDTAYINGKKVGSTGYLYPPRYYPIPKGLLKIGENRVAVALDINASNGGFTEGKRFCVKLGDNFIDIDGQWNYTVAVKTEKRKPVEFLPGLELGEYAYMTAPAYRLAFKGMLVYQGETNAWQAQLYDKLYRRFVEYYRMRCGSEIPVVSVQLPNWQPGGEGWVMIRQKQLECCAIPNTSMAVTLGMGENNDLHPIDKASVGEALCDAVLRLIYGKGDPRPLSPVSIKQTKNGIQLDFTEEVRLTDHSTDYFEAHTSEGWQKVTAAESGSGILLNCTSADKVRYAWRPDADRPSARGASGRLVPCFEMAL
;
A
#
# COMPACT_ATOMS: atom_id res chain seq x y z
N MET A 1 33.50 -21.55 13.00
CA MET A 1 33.87 -20.28 13.66
C MET A 1 32.68 -19.36 13.48
N ILE A 2 32.00 -18.94 14.55
CA ILE A 2 30.86 -18.03 14.45
C ILE A 2 31.36 -16.68 13.94
N LYS A 3 30.74 -16.15 12.88
CA LYS A 3 31.09 -14.84 12.32
C LYS A 3 30.52 -13.76 13.23
N PHE A 4 31.38 -12.92 13.82
CA PHE A 4 30.93 -11.75 14.58
C PHE A 4 30.23 -10.75 13.64
N LYS A 5 28.94 -10.49 13.85
CA LYS A 5 28.13 -9.53 13.07
C LYS A 5 26.90 -9.08 13.85
N ALA A 6 26.38 -7.90 13.57
CA ALA A 6 25.02 -7.52 13.97
C ALA A 6 23.98 -8.11 13.00
N ASP A 7 22.72 -8.17 13.41
CA ASP A 7 21.60 -8.46 12.50
C ASP A 7 21.41 -7.28 11.51
N ASP A 8 20.93 -7.57 10.30
CA ASP A 8 21.01 -6.67 9.13
C ASP A 8 20.32 -5.30 9.31
N ILE A 9 19.28 -5.24 10.16
CA ILE A 9 18.57 -3.99 10.48
C ILE A 9 19.43 -2.99 11.27
N PHE A 10 20.44 -3.49 12.00
CA PHE A 10 21.37 -2.65 12.73
C PHE A 10 22.55 -2.29 11.83
N SER A 11 22.31 -1.35 10.93
CA SER A 11 23.23 -0.90 9.89
C SER A 11 23.31 0.63 9.83
N ASP A 12 24.25 1.13 9.05
CA ASP A 12 24.45 2.57 8.86
C ASP A 12 23.15 3.25 8.46
N GLY A 13 22.91 4.41 9.05
CA GLY A 13 21.75 5.22 8.76
C GLY A 13 20.49 4.86 9.55
N MET A 14 20.56 3.93 10.51
CA MET A 14 19.39 3.55 11.30
C MET A 14 18.88 4.66 12.22
N ILE A 15 17.59 4.58 12.56
CA ILE A 15 16.97 5.39 13.61
C ILE A 15 16.51 4.45 14.73
N LEU A 16 16.96 4.73 15.95
CA LEU A 16 16.54 4.06 17.17
C LEU A 16 15.42 4.83 17.85
N GLN A 17 14.52 4.11 18.53
CA GLN A 17 13.42 4.75 19.24
C GLN A 17 13.95 5.57 20.42
N ARG A 18 13.69 6.87 20.42
CA ARG A 18 14.01 7.76 21.55
C ARG A 18 13.22 7.39 22.79
N ASP A 19 13.76 7.78 23.95
CA ASP A 19 13.11 7.63 25.26
C ASP A 19 12.70 6.18 25.59
N ALA A 20 13.34 5.20 24.96
CA ALA A 20 13.09 3.78 25.14
C ALA A 20 14.40 2.98 25.21
N GLU A 21 14.36 1.83 25.86
CA GLU A 21 15.45 0.87 25.78
C GLU A 21 15.49 0.23 24.40
N ASN A 22 16.61 0.41 23.70
CA ASN A 22 16.87 -0.25 22.42
C ASN A 22 17.88 -1.37 22.63
N PHE A 23 17.83 -2.38 21.78
CA PHE A 23 18.75 -3.50 21.83
C PHE A 23 19.28 -3.80 20.43
N ILE A 24 20.59 -3.93 20.32
CA ILE A 24 21.23 -4.47 19.11
C ILE A 24 21.47 -5.95 19.35
N THR A 25 21.14 -6.76 18.36
CA THR A 25 21.38 -8.21 18.36
C THR A 25 22.31 -8.62 17.23
N GLY A 26 22.94 -9.78 17.41
CA GLY A 26 23.85 -10.33 16.42
C GLY A 26 24.48 -11.64 16.83
N ASP A 27 25.39 -12.14 16.00
CA ASP A 27 26.12 -13.38 16.22
C ASP A 27 27.56 -13.07 16.69
N GLY A 28 28.11 -13.90 17.58
CA GLY A 28 29.44 -13.77 18.16
C GLY A 28 29.60 -14.49 19.50
N GLU A 29 30.82 -14.86 19.84
CA GLU A 29 31.19 -15.49 21.11
C GLU A 29 32.21 -14.62 21.85
N GLY A 30 32.14 -14.61 23.18
CA GLY A 30 33.05 -13.85 24.04
C GLY A 30 32.43 -12.56 24.57
N THR A 31 33.26 -11.62 25.02
CA THR A 31 32.74 -10.38 25.59
C THR A 31 32.48 -9.34 24.52
N VAL A 32 31.21 -8.96 24.35
CA VAL A 32 30.77 -7.88 23.45
C VAL A 32 30.64 -6.59 24.25
N THR A 33 31.26 -5.51 23.76
CA THR A 33 31.17 -4.16 24.34
C THR A 33 30.66 -3.19 23.28
N LEU A 34 29.59 -2.47 23.59
CA LEU A 34 29.03 -1.42 22.76
C LEU A 34 29.41 -0.06 23.36
N THR A 35 29.92 0.86 22.56
CA THR A 35 30.17 2.25 22.95
C THR A 35 29.42 3.16 21.98
N LEU A 36 28.60 4.06 22.53
CA LEU A 36 27.87 5.10 21.80
C LEU A 36 28.70 6.38 21.86
N GLU A 37 28.99 6.97 20.70
CA GLU A 37 29.86 8.14 20.56
C GLU A 37 29.19 9.22 19.70
N ARG A 38 29.49 10.48 20.00
CA ARG A 38 29.13 11.65 19.17
C ARG A 38 30.20 12.72 19.35
N ASP A 39 30.66 13.33 18.26
CA ASP A 39 31.75 14.32 18.26
C ASP A 39 32.99 13.86 19.05
N ASP A 40 33.42 12.62 18.81
CA ASP A 40 34.54 11.96 19.52
C ASP A 40 34.38 11.84 21.05
N ARG A 41 33.16 12.04 21.57
CA ARG A 41 32.83 11.87 23.00
C ARG A 41 32.02 10.61 23.21
N ILE A 42 32.38 9.84 24.24
CA ILE A 42 31.59 8.69 24.69
C ILE A 42 30.33 9.18 25.40
N CYS A 43 29.18 8.92 24.79
CA CYS A 43 27.85 9.23 25.33
C CYS A 43 27.27 8.07 26.15
N GLY A 44 27.75 6.84 25.93
CA GLY A 44 27.33 5.69 26.72
C GLY A 44 28.06 4.39 26.39
N ARG A 45 27.94 3.38 27.25
CA ARG A 45 28.59 2.08 27.09
C ARG A 45 27.78 0.95 27.71
N SER A 46 27.73 -0.19 27.02
CA SER A 46 27.13 -1.44 27.48
C SER A 46 28.09 -2.61 27.27
N ARG A 47 27.94 -3.69 28.05
CA ARG A 47 28.80 -4.89 27.95
C ARG A 47 28.01 -6.15 28.29
N ILE A 48 28.22 -7.22 27.52
CA ILE A 48 27.59 -8.53 27.74
C ILE A 48 28.56 -9.67 27.40
N ALA A 49 28.40 -10.82 28.06
CA ALA A 49 29.03 -12.06 27.64
C ALA A 49 28.12 -12.77 26.61
N ALA A 50 28.68 -13.13 25.48
CA ALA A 50 28.00 -13.77 24.37
C ALA A 50 28.44 -15.23 24.22
N ASP A 51 27.48 -16.11 24.01
CA ASP A 51 27.67 -17.51 23.64
C ASP A 51 26.83 -17.78 22.38
N GLY A 52 27.41 -17.51 21.22
CA GLY A 52 26.74 -17.63 19.92
C GLY A 52 25.94 -16.41 19.47
N ARG A 53 24.83 -16.08 20.14
CA ARG A 53 23.97 -14.94 19.80
C ARG A 53 23.91 -13.95 20.97
N TRP A 54 24.13 -12.68 20.69
CA TRP A 54 24.16 -11.61 21.69
C TRP A 54 23.01 -10.62 21.52
N ARG A 55 22.65 -10.00 22.64
CA ARG A 55 21.71 -8.89 22.74
C ARG A 55 22.33 -7.87 23.69
N ILE A 56 22.62 -6.68 23.19
CA ILE A 56 23.28 -5.63 23.97
C ILE A 56 22.41 -4.38 23.98
N ALA A 57 22.18 -3.83 25.17
CA ALA A 57 21.40 -2.61 25.34
C ALA A 57 22.14 -1.41 24.72
N VAL A 58 21.41 -0.56 24.01
CA VAL A 58 21.86 0.78 23.65
C VAL A 58 21.34 1.73 24.73
N PRO A 59 22.20 2.55 25.35
CA PRO A 59 21.75 3.58 26.29
C PRO A 59 20.64 4.43 25.67
N ALA A 60 19.59 4.73 26.45
CA ALA A 60 18.49 5.56 25.99
C ALA A 60 19.01 6.95 25.58
N GLY A 61 18.57 7.42 24.43
CA GLY A 61 18.92 8.74 23.89
C GLY A 61 17.68 9.61 23.71
N GLU A 62 17.84 10.90 23.94
CA GLU A 62 16.87 11.92 23.56
C GLU A 62 16.91 12.12 22.03
N ALA A 63 15.80 12.62 21.46
CA ALA A 63 15.80 13.01 20.05
C ALA A 63 16.80 14.13 19.76
N ASP A 64 17.55 13.97 18.68
CA ASP A 64 18.45 14.99 18.17
C ASP A 64 18.59 14.80 16.64
N CYS A 65 18.85 15.90 15.93
CA CYS A 65 19.16 15.92 14.51
C CYS A 65 20.66 15.73 14.24
N LEU A 66 21.46 15.44 15.26
CA LEU A 66 22.89 15.11 15.15
C LEU A 66 23.12 13.60 15.30
N PRO A 67 23.89 12.97 14.38
CA PRO A 67 24.12 11.53 14.40
C PRO A 67 25.07 11.11 15.53
N TYR A 68 24.90 9.86 15.93
CA TYR A 68 25.82 9.09 16.76
C TYR A 68 26.58 8.06 15.91
N THR A 69 27.64 7.53 16.49
CA THR A 69 28.34 6.32 16.04
C THR A 69 28.27 5.26 17.13
N ILE A 70 27.97 4.03 16.75
CA ILE A 70 27.96 2.86 17.64
C ILE A 70 29.16 1.97 17.29
N ASN A 71 30.08 1.84 18.25
CA ASN A 71 31.24 0.96 18.16
C ASN A 71 30.98 -0.33 18.95
N ILE A 72 30.90 -1.48 18.28
CA ILE A 72 30.70 -2.79 18.90
C ILE A 72 31.99 -3.61 18.77
N ARG A 73 32.62 -3.92 19.91
CA ARG A 73 33.86 -4.71 19.98
C ARG A 73 33.60 -6.10 20.55
N CYS A 74 34.23 -7.11 19.97
CA CYS A 74 34.31 -8.46 20.52
C CYS A 74 35.76 -8.98 20.37
N GLY A 75 36.51 -9.00 21.47
CA GLY A 75 37.95 -9.27 21.42
C GLY A 75 38.69 -8.25 20.54
N SER A 76 39.37 -8.72 19.49
CA SER A 76 40.04 -7.86 18.49
C SER A 76 39.15 -7.46 17.32
N LEU A 77 37.92 -7.97 17.24
CA LEU A 77 36.97 -7.65 16.18
C LEU A 77 36.19 -6.38 16.55
N MET A 78 35.91 -5.56 15.55
CA MET A 78 35.18 -4.31 15.69
C MET A 78 34.17 -4.18 14.55
N LEU A 79 32.95 -3.79 14.92
CA LEU A 79 31.90 -3.34 14.02
C LEU A 79 31.60 -1.89 14.36
N VAL A 80 31.48 -1.04 13.35
CA VAL A 80 31.12 0.37 13.48
C VAL A 80 29.82 0.57 12.73
N ILE A 81 28.83 1.15 13.39
CA ILE A 81 27.56 1.57 12.79
C ILE A 81 27.52 3.09 12.89
N SER A 82 27.49 3.76 11.74
CA SER A 82 27.57 5.22 11.62
C SER A 82 26.21 5.81 11.29
N ASP A 83 26.10 7.15 11.44
CA ASP A 83 24.89 7.90 11.05
C ASP A 83 23.62 7.39 11.77
N VAL A 84 23.74 7.17 13.09
CA VAL A 84 22.67 6.64 13.95
C VAL A 84 21.93 7.78 14.64
N TYR A 85 20.61 7.82 14.55
CA TYR A 85 19.78 8.83 15.23
C TYR A 85 18.91 8.21 16.32
N PHE A 86 18.54 9.03 17.30
CA PHE A 86 17.41 8.76 18.17
C PHE A 86 16.22 9.59 17.69
N GLY A 87 15.10 8.93 17.43
CA GLY A 87 13.91 9.54 16.82
C GLY A 87 12.65 8.76 17.15
N ASP A 88 11.55 9.07 16.46
CA ASP A 88 10.32 8.27 16.57
C ASP A 88 10.29 7.22 15.44
N VAL A 89 10.30 5.95 15.84
CA VAL A 89 10.33 4.80 14.93
C VAL A 89 8.93 4.17 14.87
N PHE A 90 8.37 4.05 13.68
CA PHE A 90 7.07 3.45 13.44
C PHE A 90 7.20 2.12 12.72
N HIS A 91 6.45 1.12 13.18
CA HIS A 91 6.24 -0.11 12.41
C HIS A 91 5.09 0.13 11.43
N ILE A 92 5.38 0.11 10.12
CA ILE A 92 4.35 0.21 9.10
C ILE A 92 4.12 -1.17 8.47
N THR A 93 2.86 -1.59 8.41
CA THR A 93 2.47 -2.93 7.94
C THR A 93 1.08 -2.92 7.30
N GLY A 94 0.67 -4.08 6.81
CA GLY A 94 -0.53 -4.29 6.01
C GLY A 94 -0.18 -4.59 4.57
N GLN A 95 -1.08 -4.35 3.64
CA GLN A 95 -0.94 -4.87 2.29
C GLN A 95 -0.50 -3.82 1.26
N SER A 96 -0.94 -4.00 0.00
CA SER A 96 -0.46 -3.25 -1.16
C SER A 96 -0.56 -1.73 -1.03
N ASN A 97 -1.56 -1.19 -0.33
CA ASN A 97 -1.69 0.26 -0.13
C ASN A 97 -0.69 0.85 0.89
N MET A 98 -0.17 0.05 1.84
CA MET A 98 0.98 0.44 2.67
C MET A 98 2.30 0.22 1.91
N GLU A 99 2.40 -0.87 1.15
CA GLU A 99 3.64 -1.22 0.43
C GLU A 99 3.96 -0.25 -0.70
N LEU A 100 2.91 0.25 -1.37
CA LEU A 100 2.96 0.99 -2.62
C LEU A 100 4.10 2.02 -2.64
N PRO A 101 5.11 1.86 -3.52
CA PRO A 101 6.24 2.77 -3.57
C PRO A 101 5.81 4.15 -4.08
N LEU A 102 6.57 5.18 -3.71
CA LEU A 102 6.42 6.54 -4.24
C LEU A 102 6.41 6.54 -5.77
N SER A 103 7.24 5.73 -6.44
CA SER A 103 7.31 5.58 -7.89
C SER A 103 5.96 5.27 -8.54
N ARG A 104 5.06 4.55 -7.83
CA ARG A 104 3.71 4.21 -8.31
C ARG A 104 2.65 5.29 -8.04
N THR A 105 2.98 6.29 -7.24
CA THR A 105 2.08 7.42 -6.92
C THR A 105 2.61 8.76 -7.43
N TYR A 106 3.89 8.78 -7.78
CA TYR A 106 4.56 9.88 -8.43
C TYR A 106 3.89 10.13 -9.77
N SER A 107 3.38 11.34 -9.91
CA SER A 107 2.83 11.83 -11.15
C SER A 107 3.90 12.67 -11.83
N PRO A 108 4.30 12.37 -13.09
CA PRO A 108 5.19 13.26 -13.83
C PRO A 108 4.56 14.64 -14.10
N PHE A 109 3.28 14.83 -13.77
CA PHE A 109 2.56 16.10 -13.92
C PHE A 109 2.62 16.99 -12.67
N VAL A 110 2.62 16.41 -11.46
CA VAL A 110 2.42 17.14 -10.19
C VAL A 110 3.13 16.52 -8.97
N GLY A 111 3.89 15.44 -9.16
CA GLY A 111 4.50 14.69 -8.06
C GLY A 111 5.69 15.42 -7.43
N GLU A 112 5.74 15.44 -6.11
CA GLU A 112 6.92 15.88 -5.36
C GLU A 112 7.93 14.72 -5.26
N VAL A 113 9.22 15.06 -5.41
CA VAL A 113 10.32 14.15 -5.07
C VAL A 113 10.89 14.54 -3.71
N PRO A 114 11.44 13.60 -2.94
CA PRO A 114 12.10 13.92 -1.69
C PRO A 114 13.25 14.93 -1.87
N VAL A 115 13.39 15.84 -0.91
CA VAL A 115 14.39 16.93 -0.94
C VAL A 115 15.49 16.71 0.10
N PRO A 116 16.70 17.33 -0.03
CA PRO A 116 17.81 17.11 0.90
C PRO A 116 17.47 17.34 2.38
N GLU A 117 16.57 18.27 2.69
CA GLU A 117 16.13 18.58 4.06
C GLU A 117 15.34 17.42 4.72
N GLU A 118 14.96 16.40 3.94
CA GLU A 118 14.22 15.22 4.38
C GLU A 118 15.14 14.02 4.69
N GLU A 119 16.46 14.23 4.84
CA GLU A 119 17.44 13.17 5.16
C GLU A 119 17.21 12.46 6.51
N LEU A 120 16.42 13.07 7.40
CA LEU A 120 16.03 12.55 8.71
C LEU A 120 14.74 11.72 8.66
N ILE A 121 14.19 11.50 7.46
CA ILE A 121 13.12 10.54 7.19
C ILE A 121 13.76 9.32 6.55
N ARG A 122 13.61 8.15 7.20
CA ARG A 122 14.31 6.93 6.78
C ARG A 122 13.41 5.71 6.84
N GLU A 123 13.51 4.84 5.85
CA GLU A 123 12.79 3.56 5.81
C GLU A 123 13.78 2.39 5.77
N TYR A 124 13.51 1.39 6.61
CA TYR A 124 14.02 0.04 6.46
C TYR A 124 12.92 -0.83 5.88
N ARG A 125 13.06 -1.19 4.60
CA ARG A 125 12.11 -2.09 3.93
C ARG A 125 12.56 -3.54 4.10
N VAL A 126 11.71 -4.34 4.73
CA VAL A 126 11.96 -5.77 4.91
C VAL A 126 11.66 -6.50 3.61
N PRO A 127 12.58 -7.34 3.08
CA PRO A 127 12.29 -8.15 1.91
C PRO A 127 11.10 -9.08 2.14
N ILE A 128 10.20 -9.17 1.15
CA ILE A 128 9.07 -10.08 1.21
C ILE A 128 9.59 -11.51 1.12
N LYS A 129 9.41 -12.29 2.19
CA LYS A 129 9.82 -13.69 2.27
C LYS A 129 8.70 -14.50 2.91
N LEU A 130 8.05 -15.33 2.10
CA LEU A 130 6.93 -16.14 2.54
C LEU A 130 7.40 -17.41 3.27
N CYS A 131 6.57 -17.89 4.19
CA CYS A 131 6.78 -19.13 4.92
C CYS A 131 5.44 -19.75 5.32
N PHE A 132 5.24 -21.01 4.95
CA PHE A 132 4.03 -21.76 5.31
C PHE A 132 4.31 -22.94 6.25
N GLU A 133 5.54 -23.06 6.77
CA GLU A 133 5.87 -24.05 7.81
C GLU A 133 5.19 -23.64 9.14
N ALA A 134 4.25 -24.47 9.61
CA ALA A 134 3.56 -24.22 10.87
C ALA A 134 4.54 -24.17 12.05
N GLY A 135 4.40 -23.14 12.91
CA GLY A 135 5.29 -22.93 14.06
C GLY A 135 6.66 -22.33 13.73
N LYS A 136 6.94 -22.05 12.45
CA LYS A 136 8.19 -21.39 12.07
C LYS A 136 8.19 -19.92 12.49
N GLU A 137 9.28 -19.52 13.13
CA GLU A 137 9.49 -18.13 13.54
C GLU A 137 10.96 -17.72 13.36
N ALA A 138 11.19 -16.62 12.63
CA ALA A 138 12.51 -16.00 12.57
C ALA A 138 12.71 -15.04 13.75
N ASN A 139 13.94 -14.98 14.24
CA ASN A 139 14.32 -14.11 15.36
C ASN A 139 15.06 -12.83 14.92
N ARG A 140 15.12 -12.58 13.60
CA ARG A 140 15.73 -11.41 12.94
C ARG A 140 15.16 -11.26 11.53
N PHE A 141 15.28 -10.05 10.98
CA PHE A 141 15.14 -9.82 9.55
C PHE A 141 16.36 -10.35 8.78
N GLU A 142 16.14 -10.75 7.53
CA GLU A 142 17.19 -11.16 6.60
C GLU A 142 17.15 -10.22 5.38
N GLY A 143 18.25 -9.51 5.12
CA GLY A 143 18.31 -8.48 4.10
C GLY A 143 17.52 -7.21 4.44
N GLY A 144 17.41 -6.32 3.46
CA GLY A 144 16.92 -4.95 3.66
C GLY A 144 18.09 -3.97 3.89
N LYS A 145 17.77 -2.68 3.89
CA LYS A 145 18.71 -1.58 4.20
C LYS A 145 17.93 -0.35 4.62
N TRP A 146 18.55 0.49 5.43
CA TRP A 146 18.04 1.84 5.68
C TRP A 146 18.27 2.72 4.46
N VAL A 147 17.22 3.44 4.05
CA VAL A 147 17.24 4.40 2.94
C VAL A 147 16.77 5.75 3.47
N ARG A 148 17.56 6.79 3.22
CA ARG A 148 17.16 8.19 3.45
C ARG A 148 16.22 8.61 2.34
N ALA A 149 15.15 9.33 2.66
CA ALA A 149 14.16 9.75 1.66
C ALA A 149 14.82 10.50 0.48
N CYS A 150 15.74 11.43 0.78
CA CYS A 150 16.47 12.20 -0.23
C CYS A 150 17.42 11.38 -1.14
N ASP A 151 17.80 10.17 -0.72
CA ASP A 151 18.68 9.28 -1.50
C ASP A 151 17.92 8.25 -2.33
N ASP A 152 16.60 8.16 -2.14
CA ASP A 152 15.74 7.18 -2.79
C ASP A 152 15.44 7.56 -4.24
N LYS A 153 16.45 7.40 -5.10
CA LYS A 153 16.39 7.79 -6.52
C LYS A 153 15.32 7.03 -7.31
N ASP A 154 15.03 5.80 -6.89
CA ASP A 154 14.04 4.94 -7.54
C ASP A 154 12.64 5.13 -6.94
N LEU A 155 12.50 5.98 -5.89
CA LEU A 155 11.24 6.28 -5.20
C LEU A 155 10.55 5.02 -4.68
N GLU A 156 11.32 4.11 -4.08
CA GLU A 156 10.85 2.82 -3.57
C GLU A 156 10.30 2.87 -2.14
N MET A 157 10.45 3.95 -1.39
CA MET A 157 9.82 4.12 -0.07
C MET A 157 8.30 4.03 -0.15
N SER A 158 7.65 3.54 0.91
CA SER A 158 6.20 3.51 1.03
C SER A 158 5.64 4.92 0.85
N ALA A 159 4.76 5.13 -0.13
CA ALA A 159 4.18 6.44 -0.38
C ALA A 159 3.36 6.93 0.82
N ALA A 160 2.51 6.06 1.38
CA ALA A 160 1.74 6.39 2.59
C ALA A 160 2.67 6.68 3.79
N GLY A 161 3.70 5.86 3.97
CA GLY A 161 4.68 6.02 5.05
C GLY A 161 5.51 7.30 4.92
N TYR A 162 5.97 7.61 3.71
CA TYR A 162 6.75 8.82 3.42
C TYR A 162 5.95 10.08 3.67
N TYR A 163 4.74 10.22 3.12
CA TYR A 163 3.93 11.43 3.33
C TYR A 163 3.50 11.58 4.79
N PHE A 164 3.23 10.47 5.49
CA PHE A 164 3.06 10.46 6.95
C PHE A 164 4.29 11.01 7.67
N ALA A 165 5.48 10.47 7.39
CA ALA A 165 6.71 10.85 8.03
C ALA A 165 7.10 12.30 7.72
N LYS A 166 6.87 12.76 6.49
CA LYS A 166 7.09 14.14 6.05
C LYS A 166 6.23 15.13 6.84
N LYS A 167 4.92 14.88 6.94
CA LYS A 167 4.03 15.75 7.73
C LYS A 167 4.38 15.69 9.22
N LEU A 168 4.68 14.51 9.76
CA LEU A 168 5.03 14.38 11.17
C LEU A 168 6.35 15.09 11.49
N PHE A 169 7.40 14.88 10.69
CA PHE A 169 8.69 15.56 10.83
C PHE A 169 8.52 17.08 10.84
N LYS A 170 7.73 17.63 9.91
CA LYS A 170 7.41 19.07 9.89
C LYS A 170 6.71 19.56 11.16
N GLN A 171 5.90 18.72 11.81
CA GLN A 171 5.11 19.07 12.99
C GLN A 171 5.89 18.98 14.31
N ILE A 172 6.89 18.11 14.41
CA ILE A 172 7.60 17.84 15.67
C ILE A 172 9.11 18.03 15.62
N GLY A 173 9.72 18.09 14.42
CA GLY A 173 11.16 18.30 14.23
C GLY A 173 12.05 17.16 14.73
N VAL A 174 11.54 15.93 14.77
CA VAL A 174 12.23 14.74 15.30
C VAL A 174 12.49 13.74 14.18
N PRO A 175 13.69 13.14 14.05
CA PRO A 175 13.96 12.10 13.03
C PRO A 175 12.91 11.00 13.04
N ILE A 176 12.43 10.59 11.86
CA ILE A 176 11.36 9.61 11.70
C ILE A 176 11.89 8.35 11.01
N GLY A 177 11.86 7.24 11.73
CA GLY A 177 12.20 5.92 11.19
C GLY A 177 10.95 5.12 10.85
N LEU A 178 10.94 4.47 9.70
CA LEU A 178 9.89 3.55 9.27
C LEU A 178 10.48 2.15 9.12
N VAL A 179 9.95 1.16 9.83
CA VAL A 179 10.26 -0.25 9.56
C VAL A 179 9.07 -0.84 8.82
N ASN A 180 9.27 -1.20 7.57
CA ASN A 180 8.20 -1.58 6.65
C ASN A 180 8.15 -3.10 6.46
N THR A 181 7.06 -3.71 6.92
CA THR A 181 6.75 -5.16 6.77
C THR A 181 5.49 -5.39 5.93
N SER A 182 5.10 -4.41 5.13
CA SER A 182 3.92 -4.54 4.26
C SER A 182 4.22 -5.39 3.03
N ALA A 183 3.18 -6.09 2.54
CA ALA A 183 3.29 -6.96 1.37
C ALA A 183 1.94 -7.13 0.66
N GLY A 184 1.96 -6.99 -0.66
CA GLY A 184 0.79 -6.81 -1.49
C GLY A 184 -0.15 -8.01 -1.52
N GLY A 185 -1.44 -7.71 -1.37
CA GLY A 185 -2.51 -8.69 -1.51
C GLY A 185 -2.62 -9.71 -0.39
N SER A 186 -1.86 -9.58 0.70
CA SER A 186 -2.04 -10.46 1.85
C SER A 186 -3.27 -10.12 2.68
N PRO A 187 -3.88 -11.13 3.32
CA PRO A 187 -4.91 -10.92 4.34
C PRO A 187 -4.27 -10.67 5.72
N ILE A 188 -5.05 -10.21 6.70
CA ILE A 188 -4.50 -9.90 8.03
C ILE A 188 -3.98 -11.16 8.77
N GLU A 189 -4.62 -12.29 8.53
CA GLU A 189 -4.22 -13.63 8.98
C GLU A 189 -2.96 -14.15 8.30
N GLY A 190 -2.50 -13.51 7.22
CA GLY A 190 -1.15 -13.71 6.66
C GLY A 190 -0.02 -13.37 7.66
N ARG A 191 -0.33 -12.56 8.68
CA ARG A 191 0.58 -12.05 9.71
C ARG A 191 0.39 -12.72 11.07
N LEU A 192 -0.41 -13.79 11.13
CA LEU A 192 -0.66 -14.56 12.33
C LEU A 192 0.01 -15.93 12.21
N PRO A 193 0.48 -16.52 13.32
CA PRO A 193 0.95 -17.90 13.29
C PRO A 193 -0.23 -18.88 13.21
N ALA A 194 0.04 -20.09 12.73
CA ALA A 194 -0.98 -21.11 12.50
C ALA A 194 -1.82 -21.40 13.76
N GLU A 195 -1.22 -21.44 14.94
CA GLU A 195 -1.94 -21.71 16.19
C GLU A 195 -2.96 -20.62 16.56
N VAL A 196 -2.72 -19.36 16.15
CA VAL A 196 -3.67 -18.26 16.37
C VAL A 196 -4.74 -18.25 15.29
N ILE A 197 -4.38 -18.59 14.04
CA ILE A 197 -5.35 -18.72 12.95
C ILE A 197 -6.37 -19.82 13.26
N ARG A 198 -5.95 -20.92 13.88
CA ARG A 198 -6.82 -22.02 14.32
C ARG A 198 -7.82 -21.65 15.43
N GLU A 199 -7.76 -20.43 15.98
CA GLU A 199 -8.84 -19.89 16.81
C GLU A 199 -10.11 -19.58 15.98
N PHE A 200 -10.00 -19.60 14.64
CA PHE A 200 -11.06 -19.31 13.67
C PHE A 200 -11.35 -20.56 12.81
N PRO A 201 -12.32 -21.41 13.20
CA PRO A 201 -12.63 -22.65 12.49
C PRO A 201 -12.99 -22.46 11.00
N GLU A 202 -13.46 -21.27 10.62
CA GLU A 202 -13.73 -20.89 9.23
C GLU A 202 -12.47 -20.97 8.34
N LEU A 203 -11.27 -20.90 8.92
CA LEU A 203 -9.98 -20.87 8.24
C LEU A 203 -9.23 -22.21 8.26
N ASP A 204 -9.69 -23.19 9.04
CA ASP A 204 -8.97 -24.46 9.26
C ASP A 204 -8.61 -25.19 7.96
N ALA A 205 -9.55 -25.25 7.00
CA ALA A 205 -9.32 -25.93 5.73
C ALA A 205 -8.22 -25.27 4.88
N VAL A 206 -8.14 -23.93 4.91
CA VAL A 206 -7.09 -23.19 4.20
C VAL A 206 -5.77 -23.36 4.93
N THR A 207 -5.75 -23.20 6.25
CA THR A 207 -4.57 -23.42 7.09
C THR A 207 -3.99 -24.83 6.90
N ASP A 208 -4.81 -25.89 6.91
CA ASP A 208 -4.37 -27.27 6.67
C ASP A 208 -3.76 -27.44 5.28
N ARG A 209 -4.36 -26.82 4.25
CA ARG A 209 -3.85 -26.85 2.88
C ARG A 209 -2.48 -26.18 2.77
N VAL A 210 -2.34 -24.95 3.28
CA VAL A 210 -1.12 -24.16 3.09
C VAL A 210 0.03 -24.67 3.94
N THR A 211 -0.25 -25.31 5.09
CA THR A 211 0.77 -25.90 5.97
C THR A 211 1.18 -27.32 5.60
N ALA A 212 0.61 -27.88 4.53
CA ALA A 212 0.99 -29.19 4.03
C ALA A 212 2.45 -29.23 3.56
N GLU A 213 3.09 -30.40 3.69
CA GLU A 213 4.49 -30.60 3.28
C GLU A 213 4.69 -30.24 1.80
N ASN A 214 5.73 -29.44 1.52
CA ASN A 214 6.09 -28.96 0.18
C ASN A 214 4.98 -28.15 -0.53
N PHE A 215 3.97 -27.61 0.18
CA PHE A 215 2.88 -26.83 -0.42
C PHE A 215 3.40 -25.67 -1.29
N MET A 216 4.28 -24.84 -0.74
CA MET A 216 4.81 -23.66 -1.43
C MET A 216 5.56 -24.05 -2.71
N GLU A 217 6.49 -25.00 -2.60
CA GLU A 217 7.34 -25.46 -3.71
C GLU A 217 6.52 -26.10 -4.83
N ASN A 218 5.51 -26.91 -4.49
CA ASN A 218 4.61 -27.50 -5.46
C ASN A 218 3.76 -26.43 -6.17
N THR A 219 3.24 -25.46 -5.41
CA THR A 219 2.41 -24.38 -5.92
C THR A 219 3.19 -23.45 -6.85
N GLU A 220 4.42 -23.07 -6.49
CA GLU A 220 5.31 -22.27 -7.34
C GLU A 220 5.67 -23.01 -8.63
N LYS A 221 5.97 -24.31 -8.54
CA LYS A 221 6.28 -25.13 -9.71
C LYS A 221 5.09 -25.22 -10.67
N GLU A 222 3.90 -25.52 -10.16
CA GLU A 222 2.68 -25.57 -10.97
C GLU A 222 2.37 -24.21 -11.60
N GLY A 223 2.47 -23.13 -10.82
CA GLY A 223 2.32 -21.76 -11.31
C GLY A 223 3.28 -21.46 -12.46
N ALA A 224 4.58 -21.72 -12.28
CA ALA A 224 5.59 -21.49 -13.31
C ALA A 224 5.40 -22.37 -14.56
N GLU A 225 4.83 -23.57 -14.43
CA GLU A 225 4.43 -24.39 -15.58
C GLU A 225 3.23 -23.77 -16.32
N ASN A 226 2.20 -23.34 -15.59
CA ASN A 226 1.02 -22.68 -16.16
C ASN A 226 1.36 -21.38 -16.89
N GLU A 227 2.27 -20.56 -16.34
CA GLU A 227 2.73 -19.33 -16.98
C GLU A 227 3.53 -19.61 -18.25
N ARG A 228 4.48 -20.55 -18.19
CA ARG A 228 5.31 -20.91 -19.36
C ARG A 228 4.47 -21.46 -20.51
N GLU A 229 3.51 -22.34 -20.21
CA GLU A 229 2.63 -22.90 -21.24
C GLU A 229 1.85 -21.81 -21.97
N TRP A 230 1.32 -20.82 -21.24
CA TRP A 230 0.57 -19.71 -21.83
C TRP A 230 1.48 -18.78 -22.64
N ASP A 231 2.64 -18.41 -22.09
CA ASP A 231 3.66 -17.61 -22.77
C ASP A 231 4.12 -18.23 -24.09
N ASP A 232 4.32 -19.55 -24.11
CA ASP A 232 4.73 -20.29 -25.30
C ASP A 232 3.62 -20.30 -26.36
N ILE A 233 2.36 -20.44 -25.96
CA ILE A 233 1.20 -20.32 -26.86
C ILE A 233 1.17 -18.93 -27.50
N ILE A 234 1.33 -17.87 -26.71
CA ILE A 234 1.30 -16.49 -27.22
C ILE A 234 2.48 -16.24 -28.17
N LYS A 235 3.70 -16.56 -27.76
CA LYS A 235 4.91 -16.32 -28.58
C LYS A 235 4.90 -17.13 -29.87
N LYS A 236 4.47 -18.40 -29.84
CA LYS A 236 4.46 -19.28 -31.01
C LYS A 236 3.44 -18.84 -32.06
N ASN A 237 2.28 -18.34 -31.63
CA ASN A 237 1.16 -18.04 -32.52
C ASN A 237 1.08 -16.55 -32.93
N ASP A 238 1.85 -15.66 -32.31
CA ASP A 238 1.94 -14.25 -32.73
C ASP A 238 2.78 -14.12 -34.02
N HIS A 239 2.10 -14.27 -35.17
CA HIS A 239 2.72 -14.20 -36.49
C HIS A 239 2.83 -12.77 -37.06
N ILE A 240 2.21 -11.79 -36.41
CA ILE A 240 2.07 -10.42 -36.92
C ILE A 240 2.92 -9.40 -36.15
N GLY A 241 3.29 -9.68 -34.90
CA GLY A 241 3.93 -8.70 -34.03
C GLY A 241 5.23 -8.13 -34.59
N THR A 242 6.02 -8.94 -35.30
CA THR A 242 7.24 -8.46 -35.97
C THR A 242 6.94 -7.39 -37.03
N SER A 243 5.86 -7.57 -37.80
CA SER A 243 5.42 -6.60 -38.81
C SER A 243 4.90 -5.32 -38.16
N ILE A 244 4.05 -5.42 -37.13
CA ILE A 244 3.55 -4.27 -36.37
C ILE A 244 4.70 -3.43 -35.78
N ILE A 245 5.70 -4.09 -35.17
CA ILE A 245 6.90 -3.43 -34.61
C ILE A 245 7.67 -2.68 -35.72
N ARG A 246 7.73 -3.21 -36.94
CA ARG A 246 8.38 -2.56 -38.09
C ARG A 246 7.55 -1.43 -38.71
N GLY A 247 6.28 -1.30 -38.34
CA GLY A 247 5.33 -0.36 -38.93
C GLY A 247 4.67 -0.89 -40.21
N GLU A 248 4.66 -2.21 -40.38
CA GLU A 248 4.00 -2.92 -41.47
C GLU A 248 2.65 -3.43 -40.94
N TYR A 249 1.57 -2.71 -41.26
CA TYR A 249 0.24 -2.96 -40.69
C TYR A 249 -0.64 -3.81 -41.61
N PRO A 250 -1.46 -4.75 -41.06
CA PRO A 250 -2.43 -5.50 -41.83
C PRO A 250 -3.45 -4.60 -42.53
N ALA A 251 -3.85 -4.96 -43.75
CA ALA A 251 -4.83 -4.18 -44.52
C ALA A 251 -6.26 -4.28 -43.95
N ASP A 252 -6.52 -5.32 -43.16
CA ASP A 252 -7.78 -5.62 -42.47
C ASP A 252 -7.76 -5.21 -40.98
N ALA A 253 -6.82 -4.32 -40.59
CA ALA A 253 -6.80 -3.74 -39.26
C ALA A 253 -8.13 -3.02 -38.94
N LEU A 254 -8.57 -3.16 -37.69
CA LEU A 254 -9.77 -2.52 -37.17
C LEU A 254 -9.40 -1.24 -36.42
N SER A 255 -10.38 -0.39 -36.15
CA SER A 255 -10.20 0.84 -35.38
C SER A 255 -10.94 0.78 -34.04
N CYS A 256 -10.37 1.41 -33.03
CA CYS A 256 -10.99 1.58 -31.71
C CYS A 256 -10.71 2.99 -31.17
N THR A 257 -11.42 3.35 -30.10
CA THR A 257 -11.15 4.59 -29.36
C THR A 257 -10.52 4.23 -28.01
N VAL A 258 -9.38 4.81 -27.68
CA VAL A 258 -8.70 4.66 -26.38
C VAL A 258 -9.05 5.88 -25.51
N PRO A 259 -9.38 5.72 -24.21
CA PRO A 259 -9.49 4.45 -23.48
C PRO A 259 -10.73 3.62 -23.86
N MET A 260 -10.66 2.31 -23.62
CA MET A 260 -11.77 1.37 -23.84
C MET A 260 -11.55 0.04 -23.10
N ARG A 261 -12.62 -0.75 -22.96
CA ARG A 261 -12.55 -2.17 -22.58
C ARG A 261 -12.57 -3.03 -23.83
N VAL A 262 -11.74 -4.07 -23.84
CA VAL A 262 -11.67 -5.03 -24.96
C VAL A 262 -13.00 -5.75 -25.16
N ASN A 263 -13.75 -6.01 -24.08
CA ASN A 263 -15.05 -6.67 -24.16
C ASN A 263 -16.11 -5.83 -24.90
N ASP A 264 -15.89 -4.52 -25.04
CA ASP A 264 -16.79 -3.63 -25.78
C ASP A 264 -16.46 -3.63 -27.30
N LEU A 265 -15.37 -4.30 -27.72
CA LEU A 265 -15.03 -4.45 -29.12
C LEU A 265 -15.80 -5.60 -29.79
N PRO A 266 -16.07 -5.52 -31.09
CA PRO A 266 -16.79 -6.56 -31.82
C PRO A 266 -16.13 -7.94 -31.69
N ASP A 267 -16.92 -8.95 -31.33
CA ASP A 267 -16.53 -10.36 -31.21
C ASP A 267 -15.40 -10.67 -30.19
N LEU A 268 -15.19 -9.78 -29.21
CA LEU A 268 -14.14 -9.89 -28.18
C LEU A 268 -14.65 -9.96 -26.73
N ASP A 269 -15.95 -10.20 -26.54
CA ASP A 269 -16.46 -10.52 -25.20
C ASP A 269 -15.82 -11.82 -24.66
N GLY A 270 -15.32 -11.77 -23.42
CA GLY A 270 -14.60 -12.86 -22.77
C GLY A 270 -13.25 -13.23 -23.41
N PHE A 271 -12.67 -12.35 -24.23
CA PHE A 271 -11.44 -12.65 -24.98
C PHE A 271 -10.24 -12.99 -24.07
N CYS A 272 -9.47 -13.99 -24.49
CA CYS A 272 -8.15 -14.33 -23.94
C CYS A 272 -7.15 -14.48 -25.09
N GLY A 273 -5.94 -13.96 -24.91
CA GLY A 273 -4.89 -13.97 -25.92
C GLY A 273 -4.15 -12.64 -26.05
N ARG A 274 -3.69 -12.32 -27.26
CA ARG A 274 -2.92 -11.10 -27.56
C ARG A 274 -3.61 -10.24 -28.59
N ILE A 275 -3.68 -8.95 -28.32
CA ILE A 275 -4.11 -7.91 -29.26
C ILE A 275 -2.97 -6.90 -29.45
N TRP A 276 -2.68 -6.55 -30.69
CA TRP A 276 -1.78 -5.44 -31.02
C TRP A 276 -2.59 -4.17 -31.25
N PHE A 277 -2.19 -3.08 -30.62
CA PHE A 277 -2.72 -1.73 -30.79
C PHE A 277 -1.63 -0.80 -31.31
N TRP A 278 -1.96 0.14 -32.22
CA TRP A 278 -1.00 1.15 -32.67
C TRP A 278 -1.66 2.43 -33.16
N ARG A 279 -0.87 3.50 -33.15
CA ARG A 279 -1.19 4.78 -33.81
C ARG A 279 0.07 5.57 -34.14
N THR A 280 -0.09 6.60 -34.94
CA THR A 280 0.93 7.64 -35.13
C THR A 280 0.64 8.87 -34.27
N PHE A 281 1.68 9.67 -34.05
CA PHE A 281 1.62 10.99 -33.42
C PHE A 281 2.74 11.88 -33.96
N GLU A 282 2.53 13.18 -33.94
CA GLU A 282 3.47 14.18 -34.46
C GLU A 282 4.25 14.84 -33.33
N VAL A 283 5.58 14.90 -33.45
CA VAL A 283 6.45 15.66 -32.54
C VAL A 283 6.84 16.98 -33.20
N PRO A 284 6.53 18.14 -32.60
CA PRO A 284 6.78 19.44 -33.24
C PRO A 284 8.28 19.78 -33.31
N ASP A 285 8.65 20.63 -34.27
CA ASP A 285 10.05 21.01 -34.56
C ASP A 285 10.77 21.65 -33.36
N ASP A 286 10.03 22.30 -32.46
CA ASP A 286 10.52 22.99 -31.26
C ASP A 286 10.40 22.15 -29.97
N ALA A 287 10.09 20.86 -30.09
CA ALA A 287 9.92 19.95 -28.96
C ALA A 287 11.17 19.86 -28.07
N ASP A 288 10.98 19.98 -26.75
CA ASP A 288 11.99 19.62 -25.77
C ASP A 288 12.05 18.09 -25.61
N LEU A 289 13.10 17.49 -26.16
CA LEU A 289 13.34 16.04 -26.09
C LEU A 289 14.19 15.64 -24.87
N THR A 290 14.20 16.46 -23.82
CA THR A 290 14.86 16.12 -22.55
C THR A 290 13.97 15.18 -21.75
N GLY A 291 14.46 13.97 -21.49
CA GLY A 291 13.77 12.95 -20.67
C GLY A 291 12.36 12.58 -21.16
N PRO A 292 12.16 12.24 -22.46
CA PRO A 292 10.84 11.95 -22.99
C PRO A 292 10.28 10.67 -22.36
N MET A 293 8.96 10.61 -22.18
CA MET A 293 8.28 9.50 -21.51
C MET A 293 6.96 9.16 -22.19
N LEU A 294 6.72 7.88 -22.41
CA LEU A 294 5.43 7.35 -22.83
C LEU A 294 4.58 7.09 -21.58
N ILE A 295 3.40 7.69 -21.54
CA ILE A 295 2.43 7.56 -20.45
C ILE A 295 1.19 6.87 -21.02
N LEU A 296 0.88 5.67 -20.53
CA LEU A 296 -0.28 4.88 -20.97
C LEU A 296 -1.29 4.63 -19.83
N GLY A 297 -1.34 5.50 -18.82
CA GLY A 297 -2.26 5.33 -17.69
C GLY A 297 -2.10 3.96 -17.02
N THR A 298 -3.21 3.24 -16.83
CA THR A 298 -3.21 1.81 -16.51
C THR A 298 -3.89 1.03 -17.64
N LEU A 299 -3.44 -0.20 -17.87
CA LEU A 299 -4.02 -1.16 -18.80
C LEU A 299 -4.54 -2.34 -17.99
N VAL A 300 -5.65 -2.95 -18.39
CA VAL A 300 -6.13 -4.18 -17.78
C VAL A 300 -5.34 -5.34 -18.37
N ASP A 301 -4.58 -6.00 -17.50
CA ASP A 301 -3.63 -7.10 -17.75
C ASP A 301 -2.23 -6.65 -18.22
N GLY A 302 -1.46 -7.54 -18.84
CA GLY A 302 -0.07 -7.32 -19.21
C GLY A 302 0.12 -6.57 -20.52
N ASP A 303 1.12 -5.69 -20.60
CA ASP A 303 1.47 -4.95 -21.81
C ASP A 303 2.97 -4.95 -22.11
N THR A 304 3.29 -4.80 -23.40
CA THR A 304 4.62 -4.38 -23.87
C THR A 304 4.48 -3.25 -24.88
N ALA A 305 5.14 -2.12 -24.62
CA ALA A 305 5.03 -0.91 -25.43
C ALA A 305 6.30 -0.64 -26.25
N TYR A 306 6.09 -0.09 -27.44
CA TYR A 306 7.12 0.21 -28.44
C TYR A 306 6.94 1.62 -28.99
N ILE A 307 8.06 2.33 -29.18
CA ILE A 307 8.13 3.59 -29.94
C ILE A 307 9.06 3.37 -31.12
N ASN A 308 8.62 3.71 -32.33
CA ASN A 308 9.43 3.59 -33.56
C ASN A 308 10.10 2.22 -33.74
N GLY A 309 9.41 1.16 -33.30
CA GLY A 309 9.88 -0.23 -33.39
C GLY A 309 10.91 -0.66 -32.34
N LYS A 310 11.17 0.17 -31.32
CA LYS A 310 11.99 -0.21 -30.16
C LYS A 310 11.11 -0.34 -28.93
N LYS A 311 11.29 -1.42 -28.16
CA LYS A 311 10.63 -1.61 -26.87
C LYS A 311 11.04 -0.47 -25.92
N VAL A 312 10.07 0.17 -25.30
CA VAL A 312 10.28 1.23 -24.29
C VAL A 312 9.85 0.82 -22.89
N GLY A 313 8.96 -0.18 -22.77
CA GLY A 313 8.51 -0.66 -21.46
C GLY A 313 7.64 -1.90 -21.54
N SER A 314 7.36 -2.48 -20.37
CA SER A 314 6.41 -3.58 -20.19
C SER A 314 5.97 -3.65 -18.73
N THR A 315 4.70 -3.99 -18.52
CA THR A 315 4.08 -4.17 -17.20
C THR A 315 3.24 -5.44 -17.25
N GLY A 316 3.32 -6.30 -16.23
CA GLY A 316 2.75 -7.66 -16.30
C GLY A 316 1.31 -7.83 -15.79
N TYR A 317 0.69 -6.81 -15.21
CA TYR A 317 -0.65 -6.91 -14.60
C TYR A 317 -1.35 -5.55 -14.50
N LEU A 318 -2.62 -5.53 -14.08
CA LEU A 318 -3.48 -4.37 -14.33
C LEU A 318 -3.18 -3.06 -13.56
N TYR A 319 -2.60 -3.11 -12.36
CA TYR A 319 -2.60 -1.96 -11.44
C TYR A 319 -1.47 -0.91 -11.59
N PRO A 320 -0.23 -1.22 -12.02
CA PRO A 320 0.84 -0.21 -12.05
C PRO A 320 0.62 0.84 -13.13
N PRO A 321 0.83 2.14 -12.86
CA PRO A 321 0.87 3.13 -13.93
C PRO A 321 1.97 2.82 -14.96
N ARG A 322 1.70 3.05 -16.24
CA ARG A 322 2.60 2.80 -17.36
C ARG A 322 3.35 4.09 -17.69
N TYR A 323 4.45 4.29 -16.99
CA TYR A 323 5.38 5.39 -17.21
C TYR A 323 6.68 4.84 -17.77
N TYR A 324 6.83 4.88 -19.09
CA TYR A 324 7.94 4.25 -19.79
C TYR A 324 8.89 5.31 -20.34
N PRO A 325 10.09 5.48 -19.74
CA PRO A 325 11.11 6.37 -20.28
C PRO A 325 11.44 6.00 -21.73
N ILE A 326 11.42 6.98 -22.61
CA ILE A 326 11.77 6.80 -24.02
C ILE A 326 13.29 7.06 -24.16
N PRO A 327 14.07 6.10 -24.67
CA PRO A 327 15.51 6.29 -24.87
C PRO A 327 15.84 7.52 -25.74
N LYS A 328 16.90 8.24 -25.38
CA LYS A 328 17.40 9.40 -26.13
C LYS A 328 17.64 9.03 -27.60
N GLY A 329 17.16 9.89 -28.50
CA GLY A 329 17.32 9.72 -29.96
C GLY A 329 16.33 8.74 -30.60
N LEU A 330 15.40 8.17 -29.84
CA LEU A 330 14.37 7.29 -30.39
C LEU A 330 13.22 8.05 -31.06
N LEU A 331 12.83 9.19 -30.50
CA LEU A 331 11.86 10.10 -31.11
C LEU A 331 12.49 10.88 -32.26
N LYS A 332 11.68 11.14 -33.27
CA LYS A 332 12.02 11.99 -34.42
C LYS A 332 11.16 13.23 -34.37
N ILE A 333 11.64 14.33 -34.95
CA ILE A 333 10.76 15.44 -35.29
C ILE A 333 9.82 14.98 -36.42
N GLY A 334 8.56 15.40 -36.36
CA GLY A 334 7.48 14.94 -37.24
C GLY A 334 6.86 13.61 -36.79
N GLU A 335 6.50 12.76 -37.75
CA GLU A 335 5.75 11.53 -37.49
C GLU A 335 6.54 10.50 -36.68
N ASN A 336 5.90 10.00 -35.63
CA ASN A 336 6.34 8.88 -34.80
C ASN A 336 5.22 7.86 -34.66
N ARG A 337 5.58 6.61 -34.28
CA ARG A 337 4.62 5.55 -34.02
C ARG A 337 4.73 5.00 -32.60
N VAL A 338 3.58 4.70 -32.02
CA VAL A 338 3.44 3.90 -30.80
C VAL A 338 2.73 2.60 -31.13
N ALA A 339 3.21 1.49 -30.56
CA ALA A 339 2.54 0.20 -30.61
C ALA A 339 2.54 -0.45 -29.23
N VAL A 340 1.46 -1.14 -28.89
CA VAL A 340 1.26 -1.84 -27.62
C VAL A 340 0.76 -3.25 -27.92
N ALA A 341 1.49 -4.26 -27.43
CA ALA A 341 0.97 -5.62 -27.32
C ALA A 341 0.29 -5.75 -25.96
N LEU A 342 -1.01 -6.05 -25.96
CA LEU A 342 -1.79 -6.31 -24.75
C LEU A 342 -2.07 -7.81 -24.65
N ASP A 343 -1.65 -8.40 -23.54
CA ASP A 343 -1.72 -9.81 -23.19
C ASP A 343 -2.82 -10.01 -22.14
N ILE A 344 -3.90 -10.69 -22.53
CA ILE A 344 -5.12 -10.88 -21.73
C ILE A 344 -5.23 -12.35 -21.31
N ASN A 345 -4.93 -12.62 -20.05
CA ASN A 345 -4.88 -13.94 -19.44
C ASN A 345 -6.21 -14.37 -18.80
N ALA A 346 -7.09 -13.42 -18.45
CA ALA A 346 -8.34 -13.67 -17.71
C ALA A 346 -9.50 -12.75 -18.14
N SER A 347 -10.01 -12.99 -19.36
CA SER A 347 -11.27 -12.50 -19.96
C SER A 347 -11.58 -11.00 -19.98
N ASN A 348 -10.74 -10.17 -19.37
CA ASN A 348 -10.89 -8.73 -19.24
C ASN A 348 -9.59 -8.06 -19.70
N GLY A 349 -9.68 -7.10 -20.62
CA GLY A 349 -8.55 -6.32 -21.09
C GLY A 349 -8.95 -4.91 -21.47
N GLY A 350 -7.97 -4.02 -21.67
CA GLY A 350 -8.20 -2.70 -22.24
C GLY A 350 -7.34 -1.60 -21.64
N PHE A 351 -7.69 -0.36 -21.99
CA PHE A 351 -7.06 0.86 -21.52
C PHE A 351 -7.99 1.53 -20.51
N THR A 352 -7.54 1.74 -19.27
CA THR A 352 -8.40 2.19 -18.17
C THR A 352 -8.91 3.62 -18.39
N GLU A 353 -10.23 3.81 -18.29
CA GLU A 353 -10.87 5.12 -18.38
C GLU A 353 -10.40 6.10 -17.29
N GLY A 354 -10.44 7.40 -17.59
CA GLY A 354 -10.07 8.46 -16.65
C GLY A 354 -8.56 8.60 -16.40
N LYS A 355 -7.73 7.73 -16.97
CA LYS A 355 -6.26 7.85 -16.93
C LYS A 355 -5.75 8.64 -18.14
N ARG A 356 -4.55 9.21 -18.02
CA ARG A 356 -3.92 10.00 -19.10
C ARG A 356 -3.11 9.11 -20.04
N PHE A 357 -3.25 9.33 -21.34
CA PHE A 357 -2.49 8.66 -22.39
C PHE A 357 -1.76 9.72 -23.22
N CYS A 358 -0.46 9.90 -23.02
CA CYS A 358 0.32 10.94 -23.71
C CYS A 358 1.80 10.59 -23.85
N VAL A 359 2.51 11.36 -24.68
CA VAL A 359 3.97 11.43 -24.66
C VAL A 359 4.39 12.74 -24.00
N LYS A 360 5.13 12.66 -22.89
CA LYS A 360 5.70 13.83 -22.19
C LYS A 360 7.03 14.21 -22.83
N LEU A 361 7.19 15.51 -23.12
CA LEU A 361 8.35 16.13 -23.76
C LEU A 361 8.73 17.40 -22.98
N GLY A 362 9.69 17.31 -22.05
CA GLY A 362 9.92 18.37 -21.07
C GLY A 362 8.66 18.62 -20.24
N ASP A 363 8.14 19.85 -20.30
CA ASP A 363 6.87 20.27 -19.66
C ASP A 363 5.66 20.19 -20.61
N ASN A 364 5.87 19.84 -21.88
CA ASN A 364 4.83 19.69 -22.88
C ASN A 364 4.31 18.25 -22.99
N PHE A 365 3.12 18.10 -23.56
CA PHE A 365 2.46 16.81 -23.70
C PHE A 365 1.84 16.69 -25.09
N ILE A 366 2.00 15.51 -25.69
CA ILE A 366 1.28 15.11 -26.91
C ILE A 366 0.29 14.04 -26.50
N ASP A 367 -1.00 14.35 -26.57
CA ASP A 367 -2.04 13.39 -26.23
C ASP A 367 -2.10 12.28 -27.30
N ILE A 368 -2.21 11.05 -26.82
CA ILE A 368 -2.29 9.84 -27.65
C ILE A 368 -3.55 9.02 -27.33
N ASP A 369 -4.54 9.60 -26.66
CA ASP A 369 -5.91 9.06 -26.56
C ASP A 369 -6.72 9.34 -27.86
N GLY A 370 -7.91 8.74 -27.98
CA GLY A 370 -8.73 8.83 -29.17
C GLY A 370 -8.53 7.65 -30.13
N GLN A 371 -8.46 7.90 -31.44
CA GLN A 371 -8.47 6.83 -32.45
C GLN A 371 -7.15 6.05 -32.49
N TRP A 372 -7.25 4.73 -32.38
CA TRP A 372 -6.17 3.75 -32.56
C TRP A 372 -6.60 2.68 -33.55
N ASN A 373 -5.61 1.97 -34.09
CA ASN A 373 -5.83 0.74 -34.84
C ASN A 373 -5.51 -0.46 -33.97
N TYR A 374 -6.18 -1.58 -34.23
CA TYR A 374 -5.90 -2.83 -33.57
C TYR A 374 -6.07 -4.05 -34.46
N THR A 375 -5.46 -5.16 -34.07
CA THR A 375 -5.71 -6.48 -34.64
C THR A 375 -5.49 -7.57 -33.60
N VAL A 376 -6.29 -8.63 -33.70
CA VAL A 376 -6.17 -9.81 -32.84
C VAL A 376 -5.02 -10.66 -33.36
N ALA A 377 -3.98 -10.83 -32.56
CA ALA A 377 -2.79 -11.59 -32.94
C ALA A 377 -2.95 -13.08 -32.64
N VAL A 378 -3.47 -13.38 -31.45
CA VAL A 378 -3.63 -14.73 -30.92
C VAL A 378 -4.92 -14.78 -30.13
N LYS A 379 -5.79 -15.75 -30.41
CA LYS A 379 -6.92 -16.12 -29.56
C LYS A 379 -6.62 -17.47 -28.92
N THR A 380 -6.79 -17.58 -27.62
CA THR A 380 -6.52 -18.81 -26.86
C THR A 380 -7.49 -18.96 -25.69
N GLU A 381 -7.40 -20.09 -24.99
CA GLU A 381 -8.15 -20.32 -23.76
C GLU A 381 -7.61 -19.47 -22.61
N LYS A 382 -8.42 -19.32 -21.55
CA LYS A 382 -7.98 -18.67 -20.31
C LYS A 382 -6.72 -19.33 -19.78
N ARG A 383 -5.76 -18.53 -19.29
CA ARG A 383 -4.57 -19.06 -18.61
C ARG A 383 -5.01 -19.93 -17.43
N LYS A 384 -4.36 -21.09 -17.26
CA LYS A 384 -4.56 -21.89 -16.06
C LYS A 384 -4.26 -21.05 -14.80
N PRO A 385 -4.99 -21.23 -13.69
CA PRO A 385 -4.78 -20.45 -12.48
C PRO A 385 -3.33 -20.50 -11.99
N VAL A 386 -2.84 -19.37 -11.48
CA VAL A 386 -1.58 -19.27 -10.75
C VAL A 386 -1.96 -18.80 -9.36
N GLU A 387 -1.73 -19.63 -8.34
CA GLU A 387 -2.06 -19.28 -6.97
C GLU A 387 -1.21 -18.09 -6.53
N PHE A 388 -1.86 -17.04 -6.04
CA PHE A 388 -1.17 -15.88 -5.51
C PHE A 388 -0.79 -16.13 -4.05
N LEU A 389 0.40 -16.71 -3.83
CA LEU A 389 0.88 -17.10 -2.50
C LEU A 389 0.83 -15.98 -1.44
N PRO A 390 1.15 -14.70 -1.72
CA PRO A 390 1.02 -13.65 -0.70
C PRO A 390 -0.43 -13.49 -0.20
N GLY A 391 -1.43 -13.85 -1.02
CA GLY A 391 -2.84 -13.81 -0.66
C GLY A 391 -3.31 -14.91 0.31
N LEU A 392 -2.39 -15.70 0.85
CA LEU A 392 -2.68 -16.81 1.74
C LEU A 392 -2.33 -16.48 3.20
N GLU A 393 -2.98 -17.19 4.10
CA GLU A 393 -2.77 -17.13 5.55
C GLU A 393 -1.34 -17.57 5.91
N LEU A 394 -0.84 -17.18 7.09
CA LEU A 394 0.49 -17.55 7.64
C LEU A 394 1.73 -16.99 6.89
N GLY A 395 1.62 -16.73 5.59
CA GLY A 395 2.76 -16.53 4.69
C GLY A 395 3.79 -15.51 5.16
N GLU A 396 3.39 -14.40 5.77
CA GLU A 396 4.26 -13.27 6.12
C GLU A 396 4.64 -13.27 7.61
N TYR A 397 4.07 -14.18 8.41
CA TYR A 397 4.29 -14.20 9.85
C TYR A 397 5.76 -14.44 10.19
N ALA A 398 6.34 -15.52 9.67
CA ALA A 398 7.60 -16.07 10.19
C ALA A 398 8.80 -15.13 10.00
N TYR A 399 8.96 -14.55 8.80
CA TYR A 399 10.14 -13.77 8.42
C TYR A 399 9.92 -12.24 8.44
N MET A 400 8.66 -11.77 8.41
CA MET A 400 8.37 -10.33 8.37
C MET A 400 7.68 -9.83 9.64
N THR A 401 6.68 -10.54 10.17
CA THR A 401 5.96 -10.05 11.36
C THR A 401 6.72 -10.38 12.65
N ALA A 402 7.17 -11.63 12.81
CA ALA A 402 7.72 -12.10 14.06
C ALA A 402 9.02 -11.42 14.52
N PRO A 403 9.98 -11.09 13.63
CA PRO A 403 11.16 -10.35 14.04
C PRO A 403 10.85 -8.93 14.55
N ALA A 404 9.76 -8.30 14.08
CA ALA A 404 9.38 -6.94 14.47
C ALA A 404 9.06 -6.84 15.98
N TYR A 405 8.55 -7.90 16.61
CA TYR A 405 8.24 -7.93 18.04
C TYR A 405 9.43 -7.61 18.95
N ARG A 406 10.65 -7.69 18.43
CA ARG A 406 11.91 -7.52 19.18
C ARG A 406 12.45 -6.09 19.14
N LEU A 407 11.80 -5.20 18.40
CA LEU A 407 12.20 -3.80 18.21
C LEU A 407 11.31 -2.87 19.02
N ALA A 408 11.87 -1.73 19.43
CA ALA A 408 11.13 -0.66 20.07
C ALA A 408 10.51 0.24 19.00
N PHE A 409 9.21 0.52 19.15
CA PHE A 409 8.45 1.38 18.25
C PHE A 409 7.61 2.38 19.04
N LYS A 410 7.48 3.59 18.50
CA LYS A 410 6.56 4.62 18.98
C LYS A 410 5.09 4.22 18.78
N GLY A 411 4.80 3.54 17.67
CA GLY A 411 3.47 3.08 17.29
C GLY A 411 3.49 2.19 16.06
N MET A 412 2.37 1.53 15.78
CA MET A 412 2.16 0.70 14.60
C MET A 412 1.11 1.31 13.67
N LEU A 413 1.40 1.41 12.37
CA LEU A 413 0.48 1.87 11.34
C LEU A 413 0.08 0.69 10.45
N VAL A 414 -1.23 0.47 10.29
CA VAL A 414 -1.77 -0.71 9.61
C VAL A 414 -2.69 -0.30 8.46
N TYR A 415 -2.29 -0.53 7.21
CA TYR A 415 -3.16 -0.35 6.05
C TYR A 415 -3.54 -1.71 5.46
N GLN A 416 -4.68 -2.25 5.93
CA GLN A 416 -5.06 -3.64 5.69
C GLN A 416 -6.57 -3.78 5.52
N GLY A 417 -7.01 -4.71 4.67
CA GLY A 417 -8.39 -5.20 4.64
C GLY A 417 -8.94 -5.56 3.26
N GLU A 418 -8.25 -5.18 2.18
CA GLU A 418 -8.75 -5.39 0.81
C GLU A 418 -8.91 -6.87 0.47
N THR A 419 -7.91 -7.71 0.80
CA THR A 419 -8.01 -9.16 0.61
C THR A 419 -9.07 -9.79 1.52
N ASN A 420 -9.32 -9.20 2.69
CA ASN A 420 -10.33 -9.68 3.63
C ASN A 420 -11.77 -9.29 3.24
N ALA A 421 -11.97 -8.42 2.23
CA ALA A 421 -13.31 -7.98 1.82
C ALA A 421 -14.22 -9.14 1.39
N TRP A 422 -13.66 -10.25 0.91
CA TRP A 422 -14.40 -11.48 0.59
C TRP A 422 -14.98 -12.21 1.81
N GLN A 423 -14.42 -11.96 3.00
CA GLN A 423 -14.84 -12.56 4.29
C GLN A 423 -14.94 -11.48 5.38
N ALA A 424 -15.55 -10.33 5.04
CA ALA A 424 -15.53 -9.14 5.88
C ALA A 424 -16.10 -9.36 7.30
N GLN A 425 -16.96 -10.36 7.50
CA GLN A 425 -17.55 -10.70 8.80
C GLN A 425 -16.54 -11.20 9.84
N LEU A 426 -15.38 -11.70 9.41
CA LEU A 426 -14.32 -12.18 10.31
C LEU A 426 -13.31 -11.08 10.67
N TYR A 427 -13.28 -9.98 9.91
CA TYR A 427 -12.18 -9.03 9.94
C TYR A 427 -11.98 -8.37 11.32
N ASP A 428 -13.03 -7.96 12.01
CA ASP A 428 -12.88 -7.29 13.32
C ASP A 428 -12.29 -8.21 14.39
N LYS A 429 -12.66 -9.49 14.34
CA LYS A 429 -12.15 -10.51 15.26
C LYS A 429 -10.68 -10.83 14.94
N LEU A 430 -10.35 -11.02 13.67
CA LEU A 430 -8.97 -11.25 13.21
C LEU A 430 -8.06 -10.05 13.52
N TYR A 431 -8.52 -8.83 13.24
CA TYR A 431 -7.78 -7.60 13.54
C TYR A 431 -7.55 -7.44 15.04
N ARG A 432 -8.58 -7.65 15.86
CA ARG A 432 -8.44 -7.65 17.32
C ARG A 432 -7.39 -8.64 17.76
N ARG A 433 -7.47 -9.88 17.26
CA ARG A 433 -6.51 -10.93 17.62
C ARG A 433 -5.09 -10.59 17.18
N PHE A 434 -4.92 -10.01 16.00
CA PHE A 434 -3.63 -9.49 15.52
C PHE A 434 -3.05 -8.44 16.47
N VAL A 435 -3.83 -7.44 16.87
CA VAL A 435 -3.35 -6.39 17.79
C VAL A 435 -3.00 -6.96 19.17
N GLU A 436 -3.88 -7.80 19.73
CA GLU A 436 -3.65 -8.44 21.04
C GLU A 436 -2.42 -9.34 21.01
N TYR A 437 -2.28 -10.16 19.97
CA TYR A 437 -1.12 -11.03 19.79
C TYR A 437 0.16 -10.21 19.63
N TYR A 438 0.15 -9.15 18.82
CA TYR A 438 1.29 -8.26 18.64
C TYR A 438 1.73 -7.66 19.98
N ARG A 439 0.80 -7.09 20.75
CA ARG A 439 1.06 -6.48 22.07
C ARG A 439 1.61 -7.48 23.08
N MET A 440 1.03 -8.68 23.11
CA MET A 440 1.53 -9.78 23.93
C MET A 440 2.98 -10.14 23.57
N ARG A 441 3.29 -10.25 22.27
CA ARG A 441 4.61 -10.67 21.78
C ARG A 441 5.69 -9.60 21.94
N CYS A 442 5.36 -8.33 21.76
CA CYS A 442 6.30 -7.24 21.99
C CYS A 442 6.39 -6.80 23.46
N GLY A 443 5.48 -7.29 24.31
CA GLY A 443 5.44 -6.97 25.74
C GLY A 443 5.07 -5.51 26.04
N SER A 444 4.35 -4.85 25.14
CA SER A 444 3.98 -3.43 25.23
C SER A 444 2.57 -3.18 24.70
N GLU A 445 1.84 -2.26 25.34
CA GLU A 445 0.57 -1.71 24.83
C GLU A 445 0.84 -0.69 23.72
N ILE A 446 1.47 -1.13 22.63
CA ILE A 446 1.82 -0.26 21.50
C ILE A 446 0.56 0.41 20.91
N PRO A 447 0.57 1.74 20.68
CA PRO A 447 -0.52 2.43 19.98
C PRO A 447 -0.64 1.95 18.53
N VAL A 448 -1.87 1.75 18.07
CA VAL A 448 -2.15 1.28 16.70
C VAL A 448 -3.04 2.26 15.96
N VAL A 449 -2.65 2.64 14.75
CA VAL A 449 -3.48 3.46 13.85
C VAL A 449 -3.72 2.66 12.56
N SER A 450 -4.97 2.29 12.30
CA SER A 450 -5.36 1.70 11.02
C SER A 450 -5.69 2.76 9.96
N VAL A 451 -5.81 2.36 8.70
CA VAL A 451 -6.31 3.22 7.62
C VAL A 451 -7.60 2.64 7.06
N GLN A 452 -8.64 3.47 6.94
CA GLN A 452 -9.90 3.03 6.33
C GLN A 452 -9.68 2.68 4.85
N LEU A 453 -10.40 1.68 4.32
CA LEU A 453 -10.29 1.35 2.90
C LEU A 453 -10.75 2.51 2.01
N PRO A 454 -10.02 2.80 0.91
CA PRO A 454 -10.31 3.92 0.01
C PRO A 454 -11.52 3.63 -0.87
N ASN A 455 -11.92 4.57 -1.72
CA ASN A 455 -13.00 4.36 -2.69
C ASN A 455 -12.59 3.39 -3.77
N TRP A 456 -13.44 2.39 -4.04
CA TRP A 456 -13.20 1.39 -5.07
C TRP A 456 -14.50 0.69 -5.48
N GLN A 457 -15.12 1.16 -6.56
CA GLN A 457 -16.44 0.71 -7.02
C GLN A 457 -16.56 -0.82 -7.18
N PRO A 458 -15.56 -1.55 -7.72
CA PRO A 458 -15.63 -3.01 -7.86
C PRO A 458 -15.68 -3.78 -6.53
N GLY A 459 -15.44 -3.12 -5.39
CA GLY A 459 -15.36 -3.77 -4.08
C GLY A 459 -16.69 -4.31 -3.53
N GLY A 460 -17.83 -3.85 -4.06
CA GLY A 460 -19.15 -4.33 -3.65
C GLY A 460 -19.45 -4.15 -2.15
N GLU A 461 -20.30 -5.00 -1.59
CA GLU A 461 -20.75 -4.92 -0.20
C GLU A 461 -19.63 -5.25 0.81
N GLY A 462 -18.80 -6.25 0.51
CA GLY A 462 -17.69 -6.67 1.36
C GLY A 462 -16.71 -5.52 1.67
N TRP A 463 -16.48 -4.65 0.69
CA TRP A 463 -15.64 -3.46 0.86
C TRP A 463 -16.18 -2.47 1.90
N VAL A 464 -17.47 -2.18 1.82
CA VAL A 464 -18.16 -1.27 2.74
C VAL A 464 -18.22 -1.88 4.14
N MET A 465 -18.46 -3.19 4.22
CA MET A 465 -18.40 -3.95 5.47
C MET A 465 -17.02 -3.84 6.13
N ILE A 466 -15.93 -3.97 5.38
CA ILE A 466 -14.58 -3.77 5.95
C ILE A 466 -14.42 -2.37 6.54
N ARG A 467 -14.90 -1.32 5.86
CA ARG A 467 -14.82 0.06 6.40
C ARG A 467 -15.55 0.20 7.74
N GLN A 468 -16.72 -0.41 7.88
CA GLN A 468 -17.45 -0.51 9.15
C GLN A 468 -16.64 -1.28 10.19
N LYS A 469 -16.09 -2.45 9.82
CA LYS A 469 -15.27 -3.25 10.74
C LYS A 469 -14.02 -2.52 11.21
N GLN A 470 -13.36 -1.75 10.34
CA GLN A 470 -12.22 -0.92 10.71
C GLN A 470 -12.61 0.18 11.73
N LEU A 471 -13.81 0.75 11.61
CA LEU A 471 -14.35 1.66 12.62
C LEU A 471 -14.60 0.92 13.95
N GLU A 472 -15.23 -0.26 13.92
CA GLU A 472 -15.48 -1.09 15.11
C GLU A 472 -14.18 -1.49 15.83
N CYS A 473 -13.10 -1.75 15.09
CA CYS A 473 -11.77 -2.04 15.66
C CYS A 473 -11.20 -0.89 16.50
N CYS A 474 -11.69 0.35 16.34
CA CYS A 474 -11.29 1.48 17.20
C CYS A 474 -11.81 1.34 18.64
N ALA A 475 -12.66 0.35 18.94
CA ALA A 475 -13.03 -0.02 20.30
C ALA A 475 -11.93 -0.80 21.05
N ILE A 476 -10.91 -1.30 20.34
CA ILE A 476 -9.71 -1.89 20.95
C ILE A 476 -8.96 -0.76 21.68
N PRO A 477 -8.55 -0.93 22.96
CA PRO A 477 -7.82 0.10 23.68
C PRO A 477 -6.56 0.56 22.94
N ASN A 478 -6.23 1.85 23.04
CA ASN A 478 -5.05 2.45 22.39
C ASN A 478 -4.98 2.21 20.86
N THR A 479 -6.15 2.22 20.20
CA THR A 479 -6.30 2.06 18.76
C THR A 479 -7.11 3.21 18.17
N SER A 480 -6.73 3.68 16.99
CA SER A 480 -7.46 4.69 16.21
C SER A 480 -7.40 4.34 14.72
N MET A 481 -7.99 5.19 13.89
CA MET A 481 -8.01 5.03 12.44
C MET A 481 -7.86 6.39 11.74
N ALA A 482 -7.10 6.39 10.64
CA ALA A 482 -7.09 7.42 9.63
C ALA A 482 -8.28 7.22 8.67
N VAL A 483 -9.16 8.21 8.60
CA VAL A 483 -10.32 8.19 7.70
C VAL A 483 -9.90 8.76 6.35
N THR A 484 -10.07 7.97 5.30
CA THR A 484 -9.64 8.30 3.92
C THR A 484 -10.81 8.29 2.93
N LEU A 485 -12.06 8.32 3.42
CA LEU A 485 -13.22 8.45 2.55
C LEU A 485 -13.14 9.68 1.66
N GLY A 486 -13.55 9.53 0.41
CA GLY A 486 -13.44 10.60 -0.59
C GLY A 486 -12.02 10.81 -1.13
N MET A 487 -11.03 10.05 -0.65
CA MET A 487 -9.68 10.03 -1.22
C MET A 487 -9.57 8.87 -2.21
N GLY A 488 -8.94 9.13 -3.36
CA GLY A 488 -8.70 8.15 -4.41
C GLY A 488 -9.78 8.04 -5.48
N GLU A 489 -9.42 7.35 -6.56
CA GLU A 489 -10.25 7.16 -7.75
C GLU A 489 -11.16 5.92 -7.63
N ASN A 490 -12.42 6.04 -8.04
CA ASN A 490 -13.40 4.94 -7.93
C ASN A 490 -13.00 3.68 -8.72
N ASN A 491 -12.14 3.81 -9.73
CA ASN A 491 -11.74 2.73 -10.63
C ASN A 491 -10.33 2.19 -10.35
N ASP A 492 -9.69 2.61 -9.26
CA ASP A 492 -8.34 2.18 -8.88
C ASP A 492 -8.32 1.65 -7.46
N LEU A 493 -7.81 0.42 -7.28
CA LEU A 493 -7.64 -0.20 -5.96
C LEU A 493 -6.54 0.51 -5.16
N HIS A 494 -5.60 1.17 -5.85
CA HIS A 494 -4.42 1.82 -5.30
C HIS A 494 -4.48 3.32 -5.57
N PRO A 495 -5.20 4.11 -4.73
CA PRO A 495 -5.29 5.56 -4.89
C PRO A 495 -3.94 6.22 -5.10
N ILE A 496 -3.83 7.09 -6.10
CA ILE A 496 -2.59 7.84 -6.39
C ILE A 496 -2.34 8.91 -5.32
N ASP A 497 -3.39 9.50 -4.75
CA ASP A 497 -3.31 10.50 -3.68
C ASP A 497 -2.93 9.87 -2.32
N LYS A 498 -1.68 9.39 -2.24
CA LYS A 498 -1.07 8.90 -1.00
C LYS A 498 -0.60 10.02 -0.08
N ALA A 499 -0.52 11.26 -0.59
CA ALA A 499 -0.26 12.43 0.22
C ALA A 499 -1.38 12.61 1.25
N SER A 500 -2.64 12.72 0.82
CA SER A 500 -3.79 12.85 1.71
C SER A 500 -3.93 11.68 2.69
N VAL A 501 -3.57 10.46 2.27
CA VAL A 501 -3.53 9.28 3.16
C VAL A 501 -2.48 9.45 4.26
N GLY A 502 -1.25 9.80 3.89
CA GLY A 502 -0.16 10.05 4.85
C GLY A 502 -0.50 11.20 5.80
N GLU A 503 -1.19 12.22 5.29
CA GLU A 503 -1.70 13.32 6.09
C GLU A 503 -2.71 12.90 7.15
N ALA A 504 -3.70 12.08 6.76
CA ALA A 504 -4.72 11.55 7.66
C ALA A 504 -4.11 10.60 8.70
N LEU A 505 -3.11 9.80 8.32
CA LEU A 505 -2.31 8.98 9.23
C LEU A 505 -1.61 9.85 10.28
N CYS A 506 -0.93 10.91 9.85
CA CYS A 506 -0.26 11.84 10.76
C CYS A 506 -1.26 12.47 11.74
N ASP A 507 -2.42 12.92 11.26
CA ASP A 507 -3.43 13.56 12.11
C ASP A 507 -4.03 12.56 13.12
N ALA A 508 -4.18 11.28 12.76
CA ALA A 508 -4.57 10.24 13.71
C ALA A 508 -3.48 9.93 14.75
N VAL A 509 -2.21 9.84 14.31
CA VAL A 509 -1.04 9.64 15.19
C VAL A 509 -0.88 10.80 16.17
N LEU A 510 -1.01 12.05 15.73
CA LEU A 510 -0.92 13.23 16.59
C LEU A 510 -1.95 13.22 17.71
N ARG A 511 -3.18 12.76 17.43
CA ARG A 511 -4.25 12.63 18.43
C ARG A 511 -4.00 11.47 19.39
N LEU A 512 -3.69 10.28 18.86
CA LEU A 512 -3.54 9.06 19.66
C LEU A 512 -2.26 9.05 20.51
N ILE A 513 -1.12 9.40 19.91
CA ILE A 513 0.22 9.20 20.50
C ILE A 513 0.75 10.48 21.14
N TYR A 514 0.43 11.65 20.57
CA TYR A 514 0.92 12.94 21.05
C TYR A 514 -0.13 13.76 21.82
N GLY A 515 -1.34 13.22 22.02
CA GLY A 515 -2.39 13.87 22.79
C GLY A 515 -2.94 15.16 22.18
N LYS A 516 -2.74 15.40 20.88
CA LYS A 516 -3.20 16.61 20.18
C LYS A 516 -4.65 16.50 19.70
N GLY A 517 -5.57 16.09 20.57
CA GLY A 517 -7.02 16.01 20.29
C GLY A 517 -7.67 14.68 20.69
N ASP A 518 -8.96 14.50 20.36
CA ASP A 518 -9.68 13.25 20.64
C ASP A 518 -9.08 12.10 19.79
N PRO A 519 -8.58 11.01 20.42
CA PRO A 519 -7.98 9.90 19.70
C PRO A 519 -9.01 9.12 18.86
N ARG A 520 -10.31 9.17 19.18
CA ARG A 520 -11.34 8.38 18.48
C ARG A 520 -11.67 8.99 17.12
N PRO A 521 -12.02 8.20 16.08
CA PRO A 521 -12.60 8.73 14.83
C PRO A 521 -13.85 9.58 15.08
N LEU A 522 -14.19 10.48 14.15
CA LEU A 522 -15.34 11.36 14.30
C LEU A 522 -16.61 10.63 13.86
N SER A 523 -17.11 9.73 14.71
CA SER A 523 -18.37 9.00 14.51
C SER A 523 -19.47 9.55 15.43
N PRO A 524 -20.76 9.26 15.15
CA PRO A 524 -21.84 9.62 16.06
C PRO A 524 -21.60 9.04 17.47
N VAL A 525 -21.75 9.88 18.49
CA VAL A 525 -21.71 9.47 19.91
C VAL A 525 -23.09 9.16 20.47
N SER A 526 -24.15 9.67 19.84
CA SER A 526 -25.51 9.22 20.11
C SER A 526 -26.40 9.38 18.88
N ILE A 527 -27.37 8.49 18.75
CA ILE A 527 -28.37 8.50 17.69
C ILE A 527 -29.72 8.44 18.40
N LYS A 528 -30.62 9.37 18.10
CA LYS A 528 -31.91 9.47 18.80
C LYS A 528 -33.03 9.79 17.84
N GLN A 529 -34.11 9.03 17.91
CA GLN A 529 -35.36 9.41 17.28
C GLN A 529 -35.97 10.61 18.01
N THR A 530 -36.30 11.65 17.26
CA THR A 530 -36.98 12.86 17.75
C THR A 530 -38.26 13.10 16.95
N LYS A 531 -39.09 14.03 17.41
CA LYS A 531 -40.28 14.48 16.65
C LYS A 531 -39.96 15.08 15.28
N ASN A 532 -38.73 15.55 15.07
CA ASN A 532 -38.31 16.27 13.87
C ASN A 532 -37.46 15.40 12.93
N GLY A 533 -37.13 14.16 13.33
CA GLY A 533 -36.20 13.30 12.59
C GLY A 533 -35.28 12.51 13.52
N ILE A 534 -34.29 11.82 12.95
CA ILE A 534 -33.25 11.10 13.71
C ILE A 534 -32.05 12.02 13.88
N GLN A 535 -31.73 12.37 15.12
CA GLN A 535 -30.60 13.22 15.48
C GLN A 535 -29.34 12.38 15.68
N LEU A 536 -28.27 12.72 14.96
CA LEU A 536 -26.92 12.18 15.12
C LEU A 536 -26.07 13.23 15.85
N ASP A 537 -25.67 12.95 17.09
CA ASP A 537 -24.81 13.86 17.87
C ASP A 537 -23.34 13.43 17.74
N PHE A 538 -22.43 14.40 17.60
CA PHE A 538 -20.98 14.19 17.47
C PHE A 538 -20.21 14.92 18.57
N THR A 539 -18.92 14.61 18.74
CA THR A 539 -18.05 15.27 19.73
C THR A 539 -17.65 16.71 19.35
N GLU A 540 -17.87 17.09 18.10
CA GLU A 540 -17.69 18.44 17.57
C GLU A 540 -18.77 18.73 16.53
N GLU A 541 -18.96 20.00 16.15
CA GLU A 541 -19.88 20.39 15.08
C GLU A 541 -19.52 19.67 13.77
N VAL A 542 -20.51 19.04 13.14
CA VAL A 542 -20.38 18.43 11.81
C VAL A 542 -21.16 19.25 10.79
N ARG A 543 -20.48 19.61 9.70
CA ARG A 543 -20.99 20.38 8.57
C ARG A 543 -21.12 19.51 7.32
N LEU A 544 -22.06 19.88 6.46
CA LEU A 544 -22.26 19.24 5.17
C LEU A 544 -21.58 20.08 4.07
N THR A 545 -20.56 19.50 3.45
CA THR A 545 -19.84 20.07 2.30
C THR A 545 -20.59 19.91 0.98
N ASP A 546 -21.59 19.01 0.95
CA ASP A 546 -22.54 18.84 -0.15
C ASP A 546 -23.95 18.64 0.42
N HIS A 547 -24.90 19.46 -0.04
CA HIS A 547 -26.30 19.44 0.38
C HIS A 547 -27.17 18.46 -0.43
N SER A 548 -26.60 17.69 -1.37
CA SER A 548 -27.32 16.58 -2.01
C SER A 548 -27.69 15.48 -1.01
N THR A 549 -26.88 15.30 0.04
CA THR A 549 -27.08 14.33 1.15
C THR A 549 -27.17 12.87 0.70
N ASP A 550 -26.65 12.54 -0.49
CA ASP A 550 -26.79 11.24 -1.14
C ASP A 550 -26.17 10.04 -0.39
N TYR A 551 -25.41 10.30 0.68
CA TYR A 551 -24.69 9.28 1.45
C TYR A 551 -25.38 8.89 2.75
N PHE A 552 -26.51 9.50 3.10
CA PHE A 552 -27.27 9.14 4.30
C PHE A 552 -28.44 8.22 3.97
N GLU A 553 -28.54 7.12 4.71
CA GLU A 553 -29.63 6.16 4.58
C GLU A 553 -30.18 5.78 5.95
N ALA A 554 -31.48 5.51 6.01
CA ALA A 554 -32.17 5.01 7.19
C ALA A 554 -32.89 3.70 6.85
N HIS A 555 -32.85 2.73 7.76
CA HIS A 555 -33.55 1.47 7.62
C HIS A 555 -34.95 1.61 8.21
N THR A 556 -35.95 1.55 7.34
CA THR A 556 -37.37 1.73 7.68
C THR A 556 -38.13 0.41 7.52
N SER A 557 -39.45 0.41 7.72
CA SER A 557 -40.29 -0.75 7.40
C SER A 557 -40.22 -1.16 5.92
N GLU A 558 -39.77 -0.26 5.03
CA GLU A 558 -39.60 -0.49 3.60
C GLU A 558 -38.13 -0.82 3.23
N GLY A 559 -37.29 -1.10 4.24
CA GLY A 559 -35.85 -1.35 4.06
C GLY A 559 -35.02 -0.06 4.05
N TRP A 560 -33.81 -0.14 3.48
CA TRP A 560 -32.88 0.98 3.37
C TRP A 560 -33.37 2.03 2.38
N GLN A 561 -33.54 3.27 2.86
CA GLN A 561 -33.98 4.41 2.06
C GLN A 561 -32.98 5.55 2.20
N LYS A 562 -32.67 6.24 1.11
CA LYS A 562 -31.94 7.50 1.15
C LYS A 562 -32.77 8.55 1.90
N VAL A 563 -32.11 9.32 2.76
CA VAL A 563 -32.76 10.36 3.56
C VAL A 563 -32.02 11.68 3.42
N THR A 564 -32.79 12.78 3.44
CA THR A 564 -32.17 14.10 3.47
C THR A 564 -31.60 14.40 4.86
N ALA A 565 -30.50 15.14 4.90
CA ALA A 565 -29.80 15.48 6.12
C ALA A 565 -29.61 17.01 6.24
N ALA A 566 -29.69 17.53 7.46
CA ALA A 566 -29.45 18.94 7.76
C ALA A 566 -28.54 19.09 8.98
N GLU A 567 -27.74 20.14 9.00
CA GLU A 567 -26.96 20.52 10.18
C GLU A 567 -27.91 20.87 11.34
N SER A 568 -27.66 20.32 12.52
CA SER A 568 -28.53 20.48 13.69
C SER A 568 -27.70 20.46 14.98
N GLY A 569 -27.51 21.63 15.58
CA GLY A 569 -26.68 21.79 16.77
C GLY A 569 -25.23 21.43 16.48
N SER A 570 -24.65 20.49 17.24
CA SER A 570 -23.32 19.95 16.97
C SER A 570 -23.33 18.76 16.02
N GLY A 571 -24.47 18.40 15.41
CA GLY A 571 -24.60 17.17 14.66
C GLY A 571 -25.47 17.28 13.43
N ILE A 572 -26.05 16.15 13.02
CA ILE A 572 -26.82 16.01 11.78
C ILE A 572 -28.21 15.49 12.12
N LEU A 573 -29.25 16.16 11.61
CA LEU A 573 -30.63 15.70 11.67
C LEU A 573 -31.01 15.03 10.34
N LEU A 574 -31.39 13.76 10.40
CA LEU A 574 -31.92 13.02 9.26
C LEU A 574 -33.43 13.20 9.19
N ASN A 575 -33.93 13.55 8.01
CA ASN A 575 -35.36 13.69 7.72
C ASN A 575 -36.02 12.32 7.56
N CYS A 576 -36.14 11.61 8.69
CA CYS A 576 -36.80 10.33 8.81
C CYS A 576 -37.34 10.22 10.24
N THR A 577 -38.64 9.98 10.40
CA THR A 577 -39.29 9.95 11.72
C THR A 577 -39.36 8.56 12.33
N SER A 578 -38.94 7.50 11.61
CA SER A 578 -38.98 6.11 12.09
C SER A 578 -37.93 5.28 11.37
N ALA A 579 -36.91 4.81 12.09
CA ALA A 579 -35.93 3.84 11.63
C ALA A 579 -35.41 3.03 12.83
N ASP A 580 -34.90 1.83 12.60
CA ASP A 580 -34.18 1.03 13.59
C ASP A 580 -32.66 1.15 13.43
N LYS A 581 -32.19 1.53 12.23
CA LYS A 581 -30.78 1.79 11.92
C LYS A 581 -30.60 2.96 10.98
N VAL A 582 -29.40 3.53 11.00
CA VAL A 582 -28.93 4.55 10.06
C VAL A 582 -27.52 4.23 9.60
N ARG A 583 -27.17 4.67 8.39
CA ARG A 583 -25.82 4.51 7.85
C ARG A 583 -25.40 5.71 7.03
N TYR A 584 -24.09 5.91 6.95
CA TYR A 584 -23.44 6.98 6.19
C TYR A 584 -22.33 6.41 5.32
N ALA A 585 -22.27 6.88 4.07
CA ALA A 585 -21.28 6.49 3.07
C ALA A 585 -21.23 4.96 2.80
N TRP A 586 -22.38 4.29 2.87
CA TRP A 586 -22.51 2.85 2.69
C TRP A 586 -22.50 2.40 1.21
N ARG A 587 -21.45 2.80 0.49
CA ARG A 587 -21.20 2.40 -0.89
C ARG A 587 -19.70 2.32 -1.18
N PRO A 588 -19.26 1.43 -2.08
CA PRO A 588 -17.84 1.25 -2.38
C PRO A 588 -17.19 2.50 -3.00
N ASP A 589 -17.95 3.29 -3.75
CA ASP A 589 -17.56 4.50 -4.48
C ASP A 589 -18.01 5.79 -3.78
N ALA A 590 -17.73 5.90 -2.48
CA ALA A 590 -18.07 7.08 -1.70
C ALA A 590 -17.11 8.27 -1.95
N ASP A 591 -17.10 8.78 -3.18
CA ASP A 591 -16.15 9.78 -3.70
C ASP A 591 -16.34 11.21 -3.19
N ARG A 592 -17.56 11.60 -2.81
CA ARG A 592 -17.85 12.96 -2.31
C ARG A 592 -18.56 12.93 -0.95
N PRO A 593 -17.95 12.33 0.10
CA PRO A 593 -18.57 12.27 1.41
C PRO A 593 -18.81 13.68 1.94
N SER A 594 -20.07 13.99 2.26
CA SER A 594 -20.49 15.35 2.58
C SER A 594 -20.17 15.78 4.01
N ALA A 595 -20.11 14.87 4.98
CA ALA A 595 -19.97 15.20 6.40
C ALA A 595 -18.50 15.42 6.85
N ARG A 596 -18.22 16.63 7.39
CA ARG A 596 -16.92 17.00 7.96
C ARG A 596 -17.07 17.70 9.30
N GLY A 597 -16.22 17.36 10.26
CA GLY A 597 -16.11 18.07 11.53
C GLY A 597 -15.57 19.49 11.35
N ALA A 598 -15.87 20.39 12.29
CA ALA A 598 -15.35 21.75 12.30
C ALA A 598 -13.81 21.81 12.37
N SER A 599 -13.16 20.78 12.92
CA SER A 599 -11.70 20.61 12.87
C SER A 599 -11.16 20.14 11.50
N GLY A 600 -12.02 19.97 10.49
CA GLY A 600 -11.68 19.47 9.15
C GLY A 600 -11.68 17.94 9.05
N ARG A 601 -11.94 17.23 10.15
CA ARG A 601 -11.93 15.77 10.22
C ARG A 601 -13.06 15.15 9.40
N LEU A 602 -12.76 14.06 8.70
CA LEU A 602 -13.76 13.28 7.98
C LEU A 602 -14.57 12.40 8.94
N VAL A 603 -15.88 12.32 8.70
CA VAL A 603 -16.75 11.31 9.31
C VAL A 603 -16.52 9.97 8.57
N PRO A 604 -16.22 8.86 9.26
CA PRO A 604 -16.00 7.56 8.62
C PRO A 604 -17.31 6.95 8.12
N CYS A 605 -17.19 5.93 7.27
CA CYS A 605 -18.32 5.07 6.91
C CYS A 605 -18.84 4.41 8.20
N PHE A 606 -20.16 4.43 8.41
CA PHE A 606 -20.76 3.75 9.54
C PHE A 606 -22.16 3.18 9.21
N GLU A 607 -22.53 2.09 9.89
CA GLU A 607 -23.92 1.67 10.16
C GLU A 607 -24.08 1.57 11.68
N MET A 608 -25.17 2.13 12.20
CA MET A 608 -25.45 2.14 13.64
C MET A 608 -26.95 1.97 13.90
N ALA A 609 -27.30 1.24 14.96
CA ALA A 609 -28.66 1.15 15.47
C ALA A 609 -29.01 2.38 16.33
N LEU A 610 -30.32 2.66 16.43
CA LEU A 610 -30.86 3.75 17.26
C LEU A 610 -30.85 3.43 18.76
#